data_AF-A0A358AF61-F1
#
_entry.id   AF-A0A358AF61-F1
#
_cell.length_a   1.000
_cell.length_b   1.000
_cell.length_c   1.000
_cell.angle_alpha   90.00
_cell.angle_beta   90.00
_cell.angle_gamma   90.00
#
_symmetry.space_group_name_H-M   'P 1'
#
loop_
_entity.id
_entity.type
_entity.pdbx_description
1 polymer ?
#
loop_
_entity_poly.entity_id
_entity_poly.type
_entity_poly.pdbx_seq_one_letter_code
_entity_poly.pdbx_strand_id
1 'polypeptide(L)'
;AGMLKDAGCLYVIIGHSERRQFLGETDEWVNKKIKAALKNSLIPIVCVGENLSQREKSLTFDIIKEQLTGAFKNIDSEEIEKIILAYEPVWAIGTGKVATPQQAQEVHKYIRDWLAKNYGEQAARQIRIQYGGSVKPDNISGLMLEEDIDGALVGGASLKADSFGAIVINSRKKG
;
A
#
# COMPACT_ATOMS: atom_id res chain seq x y z
N ALA A 1 9.26 -1.71 -18.10
CA ALA A 1 8.02 -2.51 -17.98
C ALA A 1 8.09 -3.76 -18.85
N GLY A 2 8.31 -3.64 -20.17
CA GLY A 2 8.40 -4.80 -21.07
C GLY A 2 9.35 -5.91 -20.62
N MET A 3 10.59 -5.58 -20.23
CA MET A 3 11.56 -6.57 -19.71
C MET A 3 11.06 -7.34 -18.47
N LEU A 4 10.32 -6.68 -17.55
CA LEU A 4 9.77 -7.36 -16.38
C LEU A 4 8.69 -8.36 -16.78
N LYS A 5 7.83 -7.98 -17.74
CA LYS A 5 6.78 -8.86 -18.24
C LYS A 5 7.36 -10.06 -18.98
N ASP A 6 8.38 -9.82 -19.80
CA ASP A 6 9.12 -10.86 -20.53
C ASP A 6 9.77 -11.88 -19.58
N ALA A 7 10.31 -11.41 -18.45
CA ALA A 7 10.85 -12.26 -17.39
C ALA A 7 9.78 -13.00 -16.54
N GLY A 8 8.49 -12.84 -16.85
CA GLY A 8 7.38 -13.48 -16.13
C GLY A 8 6.94 -12.77 -14.85
N CYS A 9 7.40 -11.54 -14.57
CA CYS A 9 6.91 -10.77 -13.43
C CYS A 9 5.42 -10.45 -13.58
N LEU A 10 4.68 -10.56 -12.47
CA LEU A 10 3.26 -10.22 -12.40
C LEU A 10 3.01 -8.90 -11.67
N TYR A 11 3.85 -8.56 -10.69
CA TYR A 11 3.69 -7.40 -9.81
C TYR A 11 4.87 -6.44 -9.92
N VAL A 12 4.64 -5.17 -9.61
CA VAL A 12 5.70 -4.17 -9.48
C VAL A 12 5.38 -3.19 -8.34
N ILE A 13 6.31 -3.00 -7.41
CA ILE A 13 6.18 -2.01 -6.33
C ILE A 13 6.56 -0.63 -6.89
N ILE A 14 5.71 0.37 -6.66
CA ILE A 14 5.86 1.73 -7.19
C ILE A 14 5.63 2.73 -6.06
N GLY A 15 6.50 3.74 -5.95
CA GLY A 15 6.33 4.82 -4.99
C GLY A 15 6.59 4.43 -3.53
N HIS A 16 7.32 3.33 -3.29
CA HIS A 16 7.78 2.95 -1.95
C HIS A 16 8.46 4.15 -1.25
N SER A 17 8.18 4.33 0.03
CA SER A 17 8.68 5.45 0.84
C SER A 17 10.19 5.67 0.71
N GLU A 18 11.00 4.62 0.69
CA GLU A 18 12.46 4.71 0.47
C GLU A 18 12.83 5.37 -0.87
N ARG A 19 12.09 5.05 -1.95
CA ARG A 19 12.36 5.67 -3.25
C ARG A 19 11.95 7.13 -3.28
N ARG A 20 10.84 7.48 -2.63
CA ARG A 20 10.40 8.87 -2.48
C ARG A 20 11.43 9.69 -1.67
N GLN A 21 11.89 9.13 -0.55
CA GLN A 21 12.81 9.80 0.37
C GLN A 21 14.23 9.92 -0.19
N PHE A 22 14.78 8.83 -0.73
CA PHE A 22 16.20 8.77 -1.08
C PHE A 22 16.48 9.03 -2.56
N LEU A 23 15.50 8.82 -3.44
CA LEU A 23 15.66 8.97 -4.90
C LEU A 23 14.79 10.10 -5.48
N GLY A 24 14.08 10.85 -4.63
CA GLY A 24 13.25 11.98 -5.05
C GLY A 24 12.06 11.59 -5.93
N GLU A 25 11.56 10.36 -5.81
CA GLU A 25 10.42 9.90 -6.60
C GLU A 25 9.15 10.71 -6.26
N THR A 26 8.63 11.45 -7.25
CA THR A 26 7.45 12.31 -7.12
C THR A 26 6.16 11.59 -7.50
N ASP A 27 5.01 12.16 -7.15
CA ASP A 27 3.71 11.58 -7.55
C ASP A 27 3.51 11.56 -9.08
N GLU A 28 4.09 12.52 -9.80
CA GLU A 28 4.09 12.50 -11.26
C GLU A 28 4.87 11.29 -11.82
N TRP A 29 6.01 10.95 -11.20
CA TRP A 29 6.79 9.79 -11.57
C TRP A 29 6.05 8.49 -11.25
N VAL A 30 5.42 8.43 -10.07
CA VAL A 30 4.56 7.30 -9.67
C VAL A 30 3.43 7.11 -10.68
N ASN A 31 2.70 8.17 -11.05
CA ASN A 31 1.62 8.10 -12.05
C ASN A 31 2.10 7.55 -13.40
N LYS A 32 3.23 8.07 -13.91
CA LYS A 32 3.83 7.58 -15.17
C LYS A 32 4.18 6.08 -15.09
N LYS A 33 4.70 5.63 -13.94
CA LYS A 33 5.05 4.22 -13.73
C LYS A 33 3.82 3.33 -13.61
N ILE A 34 2.75 3.79 -12.95
CA ILE A 34 1.48 3.05 -12.86
C ILE A 34 0.93 2.82 -14.28
N LYS A 35 0.81 3.87 -15.09
CA LYS A 35 0.34 3.76 -16.48
C LYS A 35 1.22 2.82 -17.32
N ALA A 36 2.54 2.91 -17.15
CA ALA A 36 3.45 2.00 -17.83
C ALA A 36 3.29 0.53 -17.37
N ALA A 37 3.02 0.28 -16.09
CA ALA A 37 2.77 -1.05 -15.54
C ALA A 37 1.47 -1.64 -16.10
N LEU A 38 0.37 -0.89 -16.01
CA LEU A 38 -0.95 -1.30 -16.52
C LEU A 38 -0.91 -1.61 -18.02
N LYS A 39 -0.30 -0.73 -18.82
CA LYS A 39 -0.11 -0.96 -20.27
C LYS A 39 0.64 -2.26 -20.60
N ASN A 40 1.48 -2.74 -19.68
CA ASN A 40 2.26 -3.97 -19.86
C ASN A 40 1.68 -5.17 -19.07
N SER A 41 0.43 -5.08 -18.61
CA SER A 41 -0.24 -6.15 -17.85
C SER A 41 0.58 -6.61 -16.62
N LEU A 42 1.20 -5.64 -15.95
CA LEU A 42 1.76 -5.78 -14.61
C LEU A 42 0.77 -5.19 -13.61
N ILE A 43 0.65 -5.80 -12.44
CA ILE A 43 -0.18 -5.33 -11.33
C ILE A 43 0.67 -4.39 -10.45
N PRO A 44 0.39 -3.07 -10.45
CA PRO A 44 1.15 -2.14 -9.62
C PRO A 44 0.72 -2.27 -8.16
N ILE A 45 1.70 -2.35 -7.26
CA ILE A 45 1.55 -2.16 -5.81
C ILE A 45 2.02 -0.74 -5.52
N VAL A 46 1.08 0.18 -5.28
CA VAL A 46 1.34 1.62 -5.16
C VAL A 46 1.40 2.00 -3.69
N CYS A 47 2.56 2.50 -3.26
CA CYS A 47 2.77 2.86 -1.86
C CYS A 47 2.43 4.35 -1.60
N VAL A 48 1.72 4.58 -0.50
CA VAL A 48 1.40 5.92 0.04
C VAL A 48 1.64 5.92 1.55
N GLY A 49 2.02 7.06 2.12
CA GLY A 49 2.42 7.11 3.51
C GLY A 49 2.89 8.47 3.98
N GLU A 50 2.69 8.75 5.27
CA GLU A 50 3.19 9.93 5.97
C GLU A 50 4.43 9.62 6.82
N ASN A 51 5.32 10.60 6.93
CA ASN A 51 6.46 10.55 7.85
C ASN A 51 6.09 11.00 9.27
N LEU A 52 7.03 10.83 10.22
CA LEU A 52 6.78 11.12 11.63
C LEU A 52 6.38 12.59 11.86
N SER A 53 7.06 13.53 11.21
CA SER A 53 6.74 14.96 11.37
C SER A 53 5.35 15.30 10.86
N GLN A 54 4.93 14.67 9.76
CA GLN A 54 3.58 14.85 9.20
C GLN A 54 2.53 14.26 10.14
N ARG A 55 2.77 13.07 10.71
CA ARG A 55 1.87 12.44 11.69
C ARG A 55 1.72 13.30 12.96
N GLU A 56 2.82 13.78 13.51
CA GLU A 56 2.84 14.62 14.73
C GLU A 56 2.15 15.99 14.52
N LYS A 57 2.07 16.46 13.27
CA LYS A 57 1.35 17.67 12.88
C LYS A 57 -0.10 17.40 12.47
N SER A 58 -0.60 16.17 12.63
CA SER A 58 -1.93 15.74 12.22
C SER A 58 -2.21 15.92 10.72
N LEU A 59 -1.18 15.80 9.88
CA LEU A 59 -1.27 15.96 8.42
C LEU A 59 -1.45 14.64 7.67
N THR A 60 -1.64 13.51 8.36
CA THR A 60 -1.72 12.17 7.75
C THR A 60 -2.68 12.14 6.56
N PHE A 61 -3.93 12.56 6.76
CA PHE A 61 -4.94 12.49 5.71
C PHE A 61 -4.67 13.45 4.54
N ASP A 62 -4.11 14.62 4.81
CA ASP A 62 -3.73 15.57 3.76
C ASP A 62 -2.63 15.01 2.87
N ILE A 63 -1.61 14.40 3.47
CA ILE A 63 -0.50 13.76 2.74
C ILE A 63 -1.00 12.56 1.93
N ILE A 64 -1.83 11.70 2.52
CA ILE A 64 -2.39 10.54 1.82
C ILE A 64 -3.25 11.02 0.65
N LYS A 65 -4.09 12.03 0.84
CA LYS A 65 -4.92 12.62 -0.22
C LYS A 65 -4.08 13.18 -1.36
N GLU A 66 -3.02 13.93 -1.05
CA GLU A 66 -2.12 14.51 -2.03
C GLU A 66 -1.47 13.41 -2.88
N GLN A 67 -0.90 12.40 -2.23
CA GLN A 67 -0.25 11.28 -2.90
C GLN A 67 -1.23 10.46 -3.75
N LEU A 68 -2.43 10.17 -3.26
CA LEU A 68 -3.48 9.48 -4.03
C LEU A 68 -3.90 10.31 -5.27
N THR A 69 -4.14 11.60 -5.07
CA THR A 69 -4.55 12.52 -6.15
C THR A 69 -3.48 12.61 -7.24
N GLY A 70 -2.21 12.73 -6.84
CA GLY A 70 -1.09 12.81 -7.77
C GLY A 70 -0.82 11.48 -8.47
N ALA A 71 -0.76 10.37 -7.72
CA ALA A 71 -0.48 9.04 -8.24
C ALA A 71 -1.57 8.55 -9.21
N PHE A 72 -2.85 8.87 -8.95
CA PHE A 72 -3.98 8.38 -9.74
C PHE A 72 -4.55 9.40 -10.74
N LYS A 73 -3.85 10.52 -10.96
CA LYS A 73 -4.24 11.51 -11.97
C LYS A 73 -4.44 10.88 -13.36
N ASN A 74 -5.63 11.04 -13.92
CA ASN A 74 -6.03 10.48 -15.21
C ASN A 74 -5.83 8.95 -15.28
N ILE A 75 -6.19 8.25 -14.20
CA ILE A 75 -6.44 6.82 -14.17
C ILE A 75 -7.96 6.68 -14.03
N ASP A 76 -8.58 5.79 -14.80
CA ASP A 76 -10.02 5.56 -14.72
C ASP A 76 -10.38 4.49 -13.68
N SER A 77 -11.68 4.32 -13.41
CA SER A 77 -12.18 3.35 -12.42
C SER A 77 -11.83 1.90 -12.78
N GLU A 78 -11.85 1.54 -14.07
CA GLU A 78 -11.55 0.17 -14.53
C GLU A 78 -10.05 -0.17 -14.38
N GLU A 79 -9.19 0.83 -14.49
CA GLU A 79 -7.76 0.73 -14.22
C GLU A 79 -7.46 0.64 -12.74
N ILE A 80 -8.16 1.41 -11.88
CA ILE A 80 -7.99 1.37 -10.42
C ILE A 80 -8.24 -0.03 -9.85
N GLU A 81 -9.24 -0.76 -10.35
CA GLU A 81 -9.53 -2.14 -9.89
C GLU A 81 -8.36 -3.11 -10.14
N LYS A 82 -7.41 -2.77 -11.02
CA LYS A 82 -6.23 -3.57 -11.36
C LYS A 82 -5.00 -3.19 -10.51
N ILE A 83 -5.14 -2.25 -9.58
CA ILE A 83 -4.07 -1.76 -8.70
C ILE A 83 -4.19 -2.42 -7.32
N ILE A 84 -3.06 -2.56 -6.62
CA ILE A 84 -3.02 -2.79 -5.18
C ILE A 84 -2.46 -1.52 -4.54
N LEU A 85 -3.08 -1.02 -3.48
CA LEU A 85 -2.50 0.06 -2.68
C LEU A 85 -1.80 -0.52 -1.46
N ALA A 86 -0.68 0.06 -1.06
CA ALA A 86 -0.01 -0.24 0.20
C ALA A 86 0.12 1.04 1.03
N TYR A 87 -0.52 1.07 2.20
CA TYR A 87 -0.35 2.15 3.17
C TYR A 87 0.89 1.89 4.04
N GLU A 88 1.85 2.80 3.98
CA GLU A 88 3.11 2.77 4.72
C GLU A 88 3.11 3.85 5.80
N PRO A 89 2.87 3.52 7.08
CA PRO A 89 3.19 4.44 8.17
C PRO A 89 4.71 4.58 8.26
N VAL A 90 5.31 5.48 7.49
CA VAL A 90 6.79 5.58 7.31
C VAL A 90 7.51 5.74 8.64
N TRP A 91 6.87 6.41 9.60
CA TRP A 91 7.35 6.57 10.97
C TRP A 91 7.50 5.26 11.78
N ALA A 92 6.84 4.18 11.36
CA ALA A 92 6.88 2.86 11.98
C ALA A 92 7.78 1.86 11.22
N ILE A 93 8.34 2.23 10.06
CA ILE A 93 9.20 1.34 9.26
C ILE A 93 10.61 1.30 9.85
N GLY A 94 11.03 0.13 10.33
CA GLY A 94 12.41 -0.07 10.82
C GLY A 94 12.76 0.66 12.13
N THR A 95 11.83 1.39 12.74
CA THR A 95 12.07 2.20 13.95
C THR A 95 11.82 1.44 15.25
N GLY A 96 11.30 0.21 15.18
CA GLY A 96 10.84 -0.55 16.34
C GLY A 96 9.52 -0.06 16.93
N LYS A 97 9.02 1.12 16.51
CA LYS A 97 7.64 1.56 16.78
C LYS A 97 6.70 0.77 15.86
N VAL A 98 5.57 0.33 16.40
CA VAL A 98 4.57 -0.45 15.67
C VAL A 98 3.26 0.33 15.73
N ALA A 99 2.68 0.64 14.57
CA ALA A 99 1.34 1.23 14.53
C ALA A 99 0.35 0.19 15.07
N THR A 100 -0.58 0.61 15.91
CA THR A 100 -1.63 -0.30 16.38
C THR A 100 -2.56 -0.68 15.22
N PRO A 101 -3.26 -1.83 15.28
CA PRO A 101 -4.25 -2.19 14.26
C PRO A 101 -5.29 -1.08 14.04
N GLN A 102 -5.71 -0.39 15.10
CA GLN A 102 -6.67 0.71 14.99
C GLN A 102 -6.08 1.94 14.27
N GLN A 103 -4.79 2.26 14.49
CA GLN A 103 -4.11 3.33 13.74
C GLN A 103 -3.95 2.99 12.26
N ALA A 104 -3.73 1.71 11.93
CA ALA A 104 -3.72 1.25 10.55
C ALA A 104 -5.12 1.33 9.93
N GLN A 105 -6.13 0.81 10.63
CA GLN A 105 -7.53 0.84 10.20
C GLN A 105 -8.04 2.26 9.94
N GLU A 106 -7.72 3.22 10.80
CA GLU A 106 -8.07 4.63 10.62
C GLU A 106 -7.66 5.16 9.24
N VAL A 107 -6.42 4.90 8.82
CA VAL A 107 -5.89 5.40 7.54
C VAL A 107 -6.40 4.56 6.36
N HIS A 108 -6.52 3.24 6.54
CA HIS A 108 -7.11 2.37 5.51
C HIS A 108 -8.56 2.74 5.20
N LYS A 109 -9.37 3.00 6.23
CA LYS A 109 -10.74 3.47 6.07
C LYS A 109 -10.77 4.79 5.31
N TYR A 110 -9.92 5.75 5.70
CA TYR A 110 -9.81 7.04 4.99
C TYR A 110 -9.50 6.85 3.49
N ILE A 111 -8.54 5.97 3.18
CA ILE A 111 -8.19 5.63 1.79
C ILE A 111 -9.39 5.04 1.06
N ARG A 112 -10.11 4.08 1.68
CA ARG A 112 -11.27 3.45 1.05
C ARG A 112 -12.41 4.44 0.81
N ASP A 113 -12.69 5.32 1.78
CA ASP A 113 -13.65 6.41 1.63
C ASP A 113 -13.25 7.37 0.50
N TRP A 114 -11.96 7.69 0.39
CA TRP A 114 -11.44 8.52 -0.71
C TRP A 114 -11.62 7.83 -2.07
N LEU A 115 -11.35 6.52 -2.16
CA LEU A 115 -11.57 5.75 -3.38
C LEU A 115 -13.06 5.71 -3.74
N ALA A 116 -13.94 5.47 -2.78
CA ALA A 116 -15.38 5.43 -3.02
C ALA A 116 -15.90 6.76 -3.56
N LYS A 117 -15.41 7.87 -3.01
CA LYS A 117 -15.77 9.22 -3.44
C LYS A 117 -15.29 9.55 -4.87
N ASN A 118 -14.09 9.12 -5.26
CA ASN A 118 -13.47 9.54 -6.53
C ASN A 118 -13.65 8.54 -7.68
N TYR A 119 -13.84 7.26 -7.36
CA TYR A 119 -13.92 6.14 -8.32
C TYR A 119 -15.20 5.30 -8.20
N GLY A 120 -16.03 5.57 -7.19
CA GLY A 120 -17.26 4.83 -6.92
C GLY A 120 -17.06 3.65 -5.96
N GLU A 121 -18.17 3.26 -5.31
CA GLU A 121 -18.24 2.18 -4.32
C GLU A 121 -17.69 0.85 -4.84
N GLN A 122 -17.95 0.52 -6.10
CA GLN A 122 -17.49 -0.74 -6.68
C GLN A 122 -15.96 -0.80 -6.73
N ALA A 123 -15.32 0.22 -7.29
CA ALA A 123 -13.87 0.27 -7.39
C ALA A 123 -13.22 0.25 -6.00
N ALA A 124 -13.78 0.99 -5.04
CA ALA A 124 -13.30 1.05 -3.66
C ALA A 124 -13.38 -0.29 -2.91
N ARG A 125 -14.37 -1.14 -3.23
CA ARG A 125 -14.50 -2.48 -2.64
C ARG A 125 -13.59 -3.51 -3.30
N GLN A 126 -13.29 -3.35 -4.59
CA GLN A 126 -12.49 -4.30 -5.34
C GLN A 126 -10.98 -4.10 -5.14
N ILE A 127 -10.54 -2.85 -5.02
CA ILE A 127 -9.13 -2.55 -4.78
C ILE A 127 -8.69 -3.07 -3.41
N ARG A 128 -7.55 -3.77 -3.40
CA ARG A 128 -6.92 -4.26 -2.17
C ARG A 128 -6.03 -3.18 -1.57
N ILE A 129 -6.18 -2.95 -0.28
CA ILE A 129 -5.38 -2.02 0.51
C ILE A 129 -4.55 -2.82 1.54
N GLN A 130 -3.25 -2.89 1.30
CA GLN A 130 -2.29 -3.58 2.14
C GLN A 130 -1.71 -2.67 3.22
N TYR A 131 -1.43 -3.22 4.39
CA TYR A 131 -0.63 -2.57 5.41
C TYR A 131 0.86 -2.81 5.14
N GLY A 132 1.64 -1.74 4.97
CA GLY A 132 3.07 -1.74 4.66
C GLY A 132 3.98 -1.38 5.84
N GLY A 133 3.47 -1.36 7.07
CA GLY A 133 4.27 -1.10 8.27
C GLY A 133 4.98 -2.34 8.81
N SER A 134 5.32 -2.32 10.11
CA SER A 134 6.04 -3.41 10.78
C SER A 134 5.13 -4.64 10.98
N VAL A 135 5.25 -5.61 10.09
CA VAL A 135 4.50 -6.88 10.12
C VAL A 135 5.38 -8.02 10.61
N LYS A 136 4.84 -8.84 11.52
CA LYS A 136 5.47 -9.98 12.14
C LYS A 136 4.47 -11.14 12.27
N PRO A 137 4.94 -12.38 12.48
CA PRO A 137 4.05 -13.54 12.66
C PRO A 137 3.03 -13.38 13.80
N ASP A 138 3.39 -12.65 14.86
CA ASP A 138 2.58 -12.47 16.07
C ASP A 138 1.53 -11.36 15.96
N ASN A 139 1.70 -10.38 15.07
CA ASN A 139 0.80 -9.24 14.95
C ASN A 139 -0.12 -9.28 13.71
N ILE A 140 0.22 -10.09 12.69
CA ILE A 140 -0.52 -10.09 11.42
C ILE A 140 -1.99 -10.47 11.60
N SER A 141 -2.31 -11.40 12.48
CA SER A 141 -3.72 -11.79 12.71
C SER A 141 -4.56 -10.63 13.24
N GLY A 142 -3.99 -9.80 14.12
CA GLY A 142 -4.67 -8.59 14.63
C GLY A 142 -4.91 -7.56 13.53
N LEU A 143 -3.94 -7.36 12.63
CA LEU A 143 -4.11 -6.48 11.48
C LEU A 143 -5.19 -7.00 10.50
N MET A 144 -5.25 -8.31 10.27
CA MET A 144 -6.25 -8.90 9.36
C MET A 144 -7.66 -8.95 9.97
N LEU A 145 -7.86 -8.61 11.24
CA LEU A 145 -9.20 -8.46 11.82
C LEU A 145 -9.85 -7.13 11.47
N GLU A 146 -9.06 -6.14 11.10
CA GLU A 146 -9.55 -4.82 10.73
C GLU A 146 -10.28 -4.88 9.37
N GLU A 147 -11.33 -4.06 9.23
CA GLU A 147 -12.28 -4.15 8.12
C GLU A 147 -11.63 -3.78 6.77
N ASP A 148 -10.81 -2.73 6.75
CA ASP A 148 -10.27 -2.15 5.53
C ASP A 148 -8.84 -2.61 5.20
N ILE A 149 -8.29 -3.57 5.96
CA ILE A 149 -6.96 -4.13 5.74
C ILE A 149 -7.06 -5.47 5.00
N ASP A 150 -6.64 -5.47 3.72
CA ASP A 150 -6.80 -6.61 2.81
C ASP A 150 -5.55 -7.49 2.69
N GLY A 151 -4.47 -7.11 3.36
CA GLY A 151 -3.19 -7.83 3.32
C GLY A 151 -2.04 -7.02 3.85
N ALA A 152 -0.82 -7.48 3.57
CA ALA A 152 0.41 -6.84 4.04
C ALA A 152 1.48 -6.77 2.96
N LEU A 153 2.24 -5.67 2.96
CA LEU A 153 3.51 -5.54 2.23
C LEU A 153 4.65 -5.66 3.25
N VAL A 154 5.30 -6.82 3.29
CA VAL A 154 6.21 -7.20 4.39
C VAL A 154 7.67 -6.96 4.01
N GLY A 155 8.35 -6.10 4.79
CA GLY A 155 9.79 -5.86 4.68
C GLY A 155 10.63 -6.97 5.32
N GLY A 156 11.44 -6.63 6.33
CA GLY A 156 12.47 -7.53 6.88
C GLY A 156 11.99 -8.92 7.34
N ALA A 157 10.75 -9.06 7.81
CA ALA A 157 10.19 -10.35 8.22
C ALA A 157 9.93 -11.32 7.05
N SER A 158 9.98 -10.84 5.80
CA SER A 158 9.89 -11.67 4.59
C SER A 158 11.19 -12.38 4.22
N LEU A 159 12.34 -11.94 4.78
CA LEU A 159 13.67 -12.43 4.42
C LEU A 159 14.01 -13.80 5.03
N LYS A 160 13.21 -14.28 6.00
CA LYS A 160 13.36 -15.60 6.61
C LYS A 160 12.15 -16.46 6.26
N ALA A 161 12.38 -17.60 5.63
CA ALA A 161 11.32 -18.49 5.14
C ALA A 161 10.28 -18.85 6.22
N ASP A 162 10.74 -19.26 7.40
CA ASP A 162 9.85 -19.64 8.51
C ASP A 162 8.98 -18.46 8.99
N SER A 163 9.58 -17.27 9.08
CA SER A 163 8.89 -16.03 9.46
C SER A 163 7.84 -15.66 8.41
N PHE A 164 8.21 -15.67 7.12
CA PHE A 164 7.29 -15.33 6.05
C PHE A 164 6.15 -16.34 5.91
N GLY A 165 6.45 -17.63 6.01
CA GLY A 165 5.45 -18.71 6.02
C GLY A 165 4.46 -18.56 7.17
N ALA A 166 4.94 -18.27 8.37
CA ALA A 166 4.08 -18.01 9.52
C ALA A 166 3.17 -16.78 9.30
N ILE A 167 3.67 -15.70 8.70
CA ILE A 167 2.84 -14.53 8.35
C ILE A 167 1.72 -14.92 7.39
N VAL A 168 2.02 -15.67 6.32
CA VAL A 168 1.02 -16.11 5.32
C VAL A 168 -0.03 -17.04 5.93
N ILE A 169 0.36 -17.91 6.88
CA ILE A 169 -0.57 -18.80 7.57
C ILE A 169 -1.47 -17.99 8.51
N ASN A 170 -0.88 -17.11 9.32
CA ASN A 170 -1.56 -16.34 10.35
C ASN A 170 -2.41 -15.19 9.77
N SER A 171 -2.21 -14.80 8.51
CA SER A 171 -3.01 -13.78 7.83
C SER A 171 -4.35 -14.28 7.32
N ARG A 172 -4.61 -15.58 7.36
CA ARG A 172 -5.89 -16.14 6.94
C ARG A 172 -6.97 -15.76 7.95
N LYS A 173 -7.97 -14.98 7.54
CA LYS A 173 -9.20 -14.80 8.33
C LYS A 173 -9.76 -16.21 8.62
N LYS A 174 -9.82 -16.60 9.89
CA LYS A 174 -10.58 -17.79 10.29
C LYS A 174 -12.04 -17.44 10.03
N GLY A 175 -12.62 -18.05 8.98
CA GLY A 175 -14.04 -17.95 8.68
C GLY A 175 -14.91 -18.51 9.79
#